data_AF-A0A9X3BZA5-F1
#
_entry.id   AF-A0A9X3BZA5-F1
#
_cell.length_a   1.000
_cell.length_b   1.000
_cell.length_c   1.000
_cell.angle_alpha   90.00
_cell.angle_beta   90.00
_cell.angle_gamma   90.00
#
_symmetry.space_group_name_H-M   'P 1'
#
loop_
_entity.id
_entity.type
_entity.pdbx_description
1 polymer ?
#
loop_
_entity_poly.entity_id
_entity_poly.type
_entity_poly.pdbx_seq_one_letter_code
_entity_poly.pdbx_strand_id
1 'polypeptide(L)'
;MKNIKFAKLILLFGLITLVSCNEPKTIDEFAIEITNSIKDKDADDLYSLFISPKENASYGFVNGTITPEESSRLKSNEDLIKLIIRKGKQRKPEDIKRINQFISEAHALFNWENIKSVKTESTLVETKKVNTIRNKVTIDAATYDLKIIIELNDNKVYRLKVNKAMKVNDRWVIFPTKSFGLEIEK
;
A
#
# COMPACT_ATOMS: atom_id res chain seq x y z
N MET A 1 -22.73 -21.19 44.48
CA MET A 1 -22.55 -21.93 43.21
C MET A 1 -22.77 -20.99 42.03
N LYS A 2 -21.66 -20.55 41.43
CA LYS A 2 -21.42 -20.17 40.02
C LYS A 2 -22.55 -19.50 39.21
N ASN A 3 -22.55 -18.16 39.23
CA ASN A 3 -23.01 -17.29 38.15
C ASN A 3 -22.03 -17.33 36.96
N ILE A 4 -21.92 -18.48 36.29
CA ILE A 4 -21.09 -18.64 35.08
C ILE A 4 -22.01 -19.01 33.92
N LYS A 5 -22.83 -18.06 33.46
CA LYS A 5 -23.55 -18.19 32.18
C LYS A 5 -23.48 -16.97 31.27
N PHE A 6 -22.89 -15.85 31.71
CA PHE A 6 -22.72 -14.67 30.87
C PHE A 6 -21.33 -14.50 30.24
N ALA A 7 -20.31 -15.23 30.71
CA ALA A 7 -18.95 -15.10 30.18
C ALA A 7 -18.73 -15.82 28.82
N LYS A 8 -19.66 -16.68 28.37
CA LYS A 8 -19.51 -17.43 27.11
C LYS A 8 -20.09 -16.73 25.88
N LEU A 9 -20.87 -15.64 26.06
CA LEU A 9 -21.47 -14.93 24.92
C LEU A 9 -20.65 -13.73 24.44
N ILE A 10 -19.73 -13.21 25.27
CA ILE A 10 -18.82 -12.11 24.89
C ILE A 10 -17.58 -12.65 24.14
N LEU A 11 -17.34 -13.97 24.20
CA LEU A 11 -16.22 -14.61 23.52
C LEU A 11 -16.43 -14.81 22.01
N LEU A 12 -17.61 -14.47 21.48
CA LEU A 12 -17.93 -14.61 20.04
C LEU A 12 -17.78 -13.32 19.23
N PHE A 13 -17.67 -12.15 19.88
CA PHE A 13 -17.39 -10.87 19.19
C PHE A 13 -15.94 -10.37 19.36
N GLY A 14 -15.12 -11.07 20.16
CA GLY A 14 -13.70 -10.77 20.33
C GLY A 14 -12.77 -11.44 19.32
N LEU A 15 -13.29 -12.09 18.28
CA LEU A 15 -12.53 -12.96 17.39
C LEU A 15 -12.68 -12.61 15.88
N ILE A 16 -12.68 -11.31 15.55
CA ILE A 16 -12.51 -10.85 14.15
C ILE A 16 -11.15 -10.15 13.94
N THR A 17 -10.33 -9.91 14.97
CA THR A 17 -8.95 -9.45 14.77
C THR A 17 -7.97 -10.62 14.65
N LEU A 18 -8.35 -11.65 13.91
CA LEU A 18 -7.33 -12.35 13.12
C LEU A 18 -6.97 -11.36 12.02
N VAL A 19 -5.90 -10.59 12.25
CA VAL A 19 -5.11 -9.93 11.22
C VAL A 19 -4.58 -11.05 10.32
N SER A 20 -5.47 -11.61 9.52
CA SER A 20 -5.09 -12.26 8.29
C SER A 20 -4.45 -11.13 7.51
N CYS A 21 -3.15 -11.29 7.28
CA CYS A 21 -2.38 -10.55 6.29
C CYS A 21 -2.96 -10.92 4.90
N ASN A 22 -4.23 -10.60 4.67
CA ASN A 22 -4.94 -10.81 3.42
C ASN A 22 -4.57 -9.61 2.57
N GLU A 23 -3.51 -9.77 1.81
CA GLU A 23 -3.15 -8.77 0.82
C GLU A 23 -4.34 -8.55 -0.14
N PRO A 24 -4.71 -7.30 -0.45
CA PRO A 24 -5.93 -7.00 -1.18
C PRO A 24 -5.84 -7.57 -2.59
N LYS A 25 -6.84 -8.39 -2.95
CA LYS A 25 -6.88 -9.14 -4.22
C LYS A 25 -7.65 -8.38 -5.28
N THR A 26 -8.68 -7.64 -4.87
CA THR A 26 -9.46 -6.76 -5.74
C THR A 26 -9.04 -5.30 -5.58
N ILE A 27 -9.34 -4.50 -6.59
CA ILE A 27 -9.04 -3.06 -6.55
C ILE A 27 -9.93 -2.31 -5.55
N ASP A 28 -11.15 -2.81 -5.33
CA ASP A 28 -12.08 -2.25 -4.35
C ASP A 28 -11.62 -2.52 -2.91
N GLU A 29 -11.16 -3.75 -2.62
CA GLU A 29 -10.53 -4.07 -1.32
C GLU A 29 -9.30 -3.17 -1.08
N PHE A 30 -8.44 -3.01 -2.08
CA PHE A 30 -7.25 -2.16 -1.98
C PHE A 30 -7.61 -0.69 -1.69
N ALA A 31 -8.64 -0.16 -2.34
CA ALA A 31 -9.10 1.20 -2.10
C ALA A 31 -9.76 1.37 -0.72
N ILE A 32 -10.50 0.35 -0.24
CA ILE A 32 -11.08 0.34 1.10
C ILE A 32 -9.97 0.32 2.15
N GLU A 33 -8.93 -0.49 1.98
CA GLU A 33 -7.78 -0.53 2.89
C GLU A 33 -7.09 0.83 2.95
N ILE A 34 -6.76 1.45 1.80
CA ILE A 34 -6.20 2.81 1.77
C ILE A 34 -7.10 3.80 2.54
N THR A 35 -8.41 3.75 2.28
CA THR A 35 -9.36 4.66 2.93
C THR A 35 -9.40 4.45 4.45
N ASN A 36 -9.38 3.19 4.91
CA ASN A 36 -9.38 2.86 6.33
C ASN A 36 -8.07 3.26 7.01
N SER A 37 -6.91 2.98 6.42
CA SER A 37 -5.62 3.40 6.99
C SER A 37 -5.55 4.93 7.15
N ILE A 38 -6.08 5.69 6.18
CA ILE A 38 -6.18 7.14 6.32
C ILE A 38 -7.16 7.51 7.43
N LYS A 39 -8.38 6.96 7.42
CA LYS A 39 -9.41 7.20 8.44
C LYS A 39 -8.87 6.99 9.85
N ASP A 40 -8.18 5.88 10.07
CA ASP A 40 -7.67 5.44 11.37
C ASP A 40 -6.33 6.12 11.74
N LYS A 41 -5.80 6.96 10.85
CA LYS A 41 -4.51 7.65 10.98
C LYS A 41 -3.33 6.68 11.14
N ASP A 42 -3.42 5.52 10.50
CA ASP A 42 -2.40 4.48 10.57
C ASP A 42 -1.47 4.55 9.35
N ALA A 43 -0.38 5.29 9.52
CA ALA A 43 0.64 5.44 8.48
C ALA A 43 1.45 4.15 8.23
N ASP A 44 1.60 3.28 9.23
CA ASP A 44 2.32 2.01 9.07
C ASP A 44 1.47 1.00 8.30
N ASP A 45 0.17 0.96 8.56
CA ASP A 45 -0.79 0.16 7.79
C ASP A 45 -0.84 0.62 6.33
N LEU A 46 -0.95 1.94 6.09
CA LEU A 46 -0.90 2.49 4.73
C LEU A 46 0.44 2.20 4.04
N TYR A 47 1.56 2.25 4.77
CA TYR A 47 2.88 1.89 4.24
C TYR A 47 2.95 0.41 3.83
N SER A 48 2.21 -0.48 4.49
CA SER A 48 2.17 -1.91 4.17
C SER A 48 1.54 -2.21 2.79
N LEU A 49 0.73 -1.28 2.28
CA LEU A 49 0.13 -1.32 0.96
C LEU A 49 1.12 -0.92 -0.15
N PHE A 50 2.29 -0.39 0.19
CA PHE A 50 3.38 -0.20 -0.77
C PHE A 50 4.10 -1.51 -1.00
N ILE A 51 4.76 -1.64 -2.17
CA ILE A 51 5.64 -2.79 -2.38
C ILE A 51 6.76 -2.80 -1.32
N SER A 52 6.94 -3.93 -0.64
CA SER A 52 7.98 -4.01 0.37
C SER A 52 9.38 -4.00 -0.28
N PRO A 53 10.43 -3.59 0.45
CA PRO A 53 11.80 -3.67 -0.07
C PRO A 53 12.21 -5.09 -0.48
N LYS A 54 11.64 -6.13 0.15
CA LYS A 54 11.89 -7.54 -0.18
C LYS A 54 11.22 -7.94 -1.49
N GLU A 55 9.95 -7.60 -1.68
CA GLU A 55 9.23 -7.82 -2.95
C GLU A 55 9.89 -7.05 -4.09
N ASN A 56 10.18 -5.76 -3.87
CA ASN A 56 10.86 -4.91 -4.85
C ASN A 56 12.20 -5.51 -5.31
N ALA A 57 13.00 -6.01 -4.36
CA ALA A 57 14.25 -6.72 -4.66
C ALA A 57 14.02 -8.04 -5.39
N SER A 58 12.99 -8.80 -5.01
CA SER A 58 12.70 -10.10 -5.64
C SER A 58 12.24 -9.93 -7.10
N TYR A 59 11.42 -8.92 -7.34
CA TYR A 59 10.87 -8.58 -8.64
C TYR A 59 11.84 -7.82 -9.54
N GLY A 60 12.97 -7.32 -9.02
CA GLY A 60 13.96 -6.65 -9.86
C GLY A 60 13.55 -5.25 -10.30
N PHE A 61 12.59 -4.65 -9.59
CA PHE A 61 12.24 -3.25 -9.78
C PHE A 61 13.39 -2.38 -9.27
N VAL A 62 14.31 -2.04 -10.18
CA VAL A 62 15.38 -1.07 -9.90
C VAL A 62 14.76 0.33 -9.90
N ASN A 63 14.08 0.65 -8.82
CA ASN A 63 13.81 2.02 -8.42
C ASN A 63 15.17 2.74 -8.42
N GLY A 64 15.41 3.66 -9.37
CA GLY A 64 16.68 4.37 -9.60
C GLY A 64 17.26 5.10 -8.37
N THR A 65 17.69 4.33 -7.38
CA THR A 65 18.16 4.71 -6.05
C THR A 65 19.51 4.08 -5.75
N ILE A 66 19.96 3.16 -6.60
CA ILE A 66 21.30 2.61 -6.63
C ILE A 66 22.16 3.57 -7.45
N THR A 67 23.24 4.10 -6.86
CA THR A 67 24.17 4.98 -7.58
C THR A 67 25.12 4.17 -8.47
N PRO A 68 25.76 4.80 -9.47
CA PRO A 68 26.78 4.13 -10.27
C PRO A 68 27.92 3.52 -9.45
N GLU A 69 28.35 4.19 -8.38
CA GLU A 69 29.40 3.71 -7.47
C GLU A 69 28.95 2.52 -6.63
N GLU A 70 27.69 2.50 -6.21
CA GLU A 70 27.12 1.32 -5.55
C GLU A 70 27.01 0.15 -6.52
N SER A 71 26.57 0.43 -7.75
CA SER A 71 26.43 -0.57 -8.80
C SER A 71 27.77 -1.20 -9.20
N SER A 72 28.85 -0.41 -9.30
CA SER A 72 30.19 -0.90 -9.67
C SER A 72 30.83 -1.79 -8.60
N ARG A 73 30.31 -1.76 -7.36
CA ARG A 73 30.77 -2.60 -6.25
C ARG A 73 30.00 -3.91 -6.11
N LEU A 74 28.91 -4.10 -6.87
CA LEU A 74 28.11 -5.33 -6.83
C LEU A 74 28.88 -6.47 -7.49
N LYS A 75 29.07 -7.58 -6.78
CA LYS A 75 29.75 -8.78 -7.31
C LYS A 75 28.77 -9.89 -7.67
N SER A 76 27.51 -9.77 -7.27
CA SER A 76 26.50 -10.78 -7.47
C SER A 76 25.08 -10.20 -7.45
N ASN A 77 24.12 -10.97 -7.96
CA ASN A 77 22.69 -10.70 -7.82
C ASN A 77 22.24 -10.64 -6.35
N GLU A 78 22.90 -11.38 -5.46
CA GLU A 78 22.60 -11.37 -4.03
C GLU A 78 23.03 -10.04 -3.38
N ASP A 79 24.15 -9.45 -3.81
CA ASP A 79 24.57 -8.12 -3.35
C ASP A 79 23.55 -7.06 -3.77
N LEU A 80 23.01 -7.16 -4.99
CA LEU A 80 21.96 -6.28 -5.48
C LEU A 80 20.69 -6.38 -4.63
N ILE A 81 20.24 -7.61 -4.32
CA ILE A 81 19.06 -7.85 -3.46
C ILE A 81 19.26 -7.23 -2.07
N LYS A 82 20.41 -7.49 -1.45
CA LYS A 82 20.76 -6.94 -0.13
C LYS A 82 20.79 -5.42 -0.15
N LEU A 83 21.33 -4.83 -1.21
CA LEU A 83 21.40 -3.38 -1.38
C LEU A 83 19.98 -2.77 -1.47
N ILE A 84 19.11 -3.31 -2.32
CA ILE A 84 17.73 -2.83 -2.48
C ILE A 84 16.98 -2.90 -1.14
N ILE A 85 17.07 -4.04 -0.43
CA ILE A 85 16.41 -4.23 0.87
C ILE A 85 16.92 -3.22 1.90
N ARG A 86 18.25 -3.05 1.99
CA ARG A 86 18.88 -2.11 2.93
C ARG A 86 18.41 -0.68 2.68
N LYS A 87 18.45 -0.21 1.43
CA LYS A 87 18.02 1.15 1.08
C LYS A 87 16.53 1.38 1.34
N GLY A 88 15.68 0.39 1.02
CA GLY A 88 14.26 0.47 1.33
C GLY A 88 13.98 0.56 2.83
N LYS A 89 14.67 -0.24 3.66
CA LYS A 89 14.56 -0.14 5.12
C LYS A 89 15.05 1.21 5.66
N GLN A 90 16.15 1.72 5.13
CA GLN A 90 16.70 3.02 5.53
C GLN A 90 15.75 4.19 5.21
N ARG A 91 14.91 4.07 4.19
CA ARG A 91 13.94 5.09 3.77
C ARG A 91 12.60 5.03 4.49
N LYS A 92 12.31 3.92 5.19
CA LYS A 92 11.01 3.72 5.85
C LYS A 92 10.65 4.91 6.76
N PRO A 93 11.54 5.44 7.62
CA PRO A 93 11.18 6.58 8.49
C PRO A 93 10.72 7.81 7.70
N GLU A 94 11.39 8.16 6.60
CA GLU A 94 11.03 9.29 5.76
C GLU A 94 9.77 9.03 4.92
N ASP A 95 9.54 7.78 4.49
CA ASP A 95 8.30 7.36 3.83
C ASP A 95 7.11 7.50 4.80
N ILE A 96 7.23 6.97 6.03
CA ILE A 96 6.21 7.08 7.08
C ILE A 96 5.93 8.54 7.45
N LYS A 97 6.96 9.40 7.52
CA LYS A 97 6.78 10.83 7.76
C LYS A 97 5.94 11.49 6.67
N ARG A 98 6.17 11.16 5.39
CA ARG A 98 5.38 11.68 4.26
C ARG A 98 3.94 11.16 4.27
N ILE A 99 3.75 9.88 4.58
CA ILE A 99 2.41 9.29 4.75
C ILE A 99 1.64 10.02 5.85
N ASN A 100 2.25 10.24 7.03
CA ASN A 100 1.63 10.98 8.12
C ASN A 100 1.23 12.40 7.72
N GLN A 101 2.09 13.10 6.97
CA GLN A 101 1.76 14.44 6.47
C GLN A 101 0.52 14.40 5.57
N PHE A 102 0.47 13.48 4.61
CA PHE A 102 -0.68 13.29 3.74
C PHE A 102 -1.95 12.94 4.51
N ILE A 103 -1.88 12.02 5.47
CA ILE A 103 -3.02 11.66 6.33
C ILE A 103 -3.52 12.91 7.07
N SER A 104 -2.62 13.73 7.62
CA SER A 104 -3.00 14.98 8.28
C SER A 104 -3.69 15.95 7.34
N GLU A 105 -3.21 16.11 6.11
CA GLU A 105 -3.84 16.95 5.08
C GLU A 105 -5.22 16.42 4.69
N ALA A 106 -5.37 15.10 4.54
CA ALA A 106 -6.61 14.44 4.18
C ALA A 106 -7.68 14.55 5.30
N HIS A 107 -7.26 14.47 6.58
CA HIS A 107 -8.13 14.70 7.74
C HIS A 107 -8.61 16.13 7.89
N ALA A 108 -7.96 17.10 7.24
CA ALA A 108 -8.42 18.49 7.25
C ALA A 108 -9.56 18.76 6.26
N LEU A 109 -9.88 17.83 5.35
CA LEU A 109 -10.85 18.06 4.27
C LEU A 109 -12.30 17.84 4.70
N PHE A 110 -12.56 16.78 5.44
CA PHE A 110 -13.90 16.37 5.86
C PHE A 110 -13.85 15.43 7.06
N ASN A 111 -15.01 15.19 7.67
CA ASN A 111 -15.15 14.22 8.75
C ASN A 111 -15.21 12.79 8.17
N TRP A 112 -14.17 12.01 8.39
CA TRP A 112 -14.02 10.63 7.91
C TRP A 112 -15.03 9.64 8.52
N GLU A 113 -15.71 10.01 9.61
CA GLU A 113 -16.82 9.21 10.15
C GLU A 113 -18.11 9.34 9.32
N ASN A 114 -18.20 10.35 8.46
CA ASN A 114 -19.38 10.60 7.62
C ASN A 114 -19.31 9.90 6.26
N ILE A 115 -18.35 9.01 6.04
CA ILE A 115 -18.24 8.25 4.78
C ILE A 115 -19.48 7.38 4.61
N LYS A 116 -20.20 7.62 3.52
CA LYS A 116 -21.38 6.87 3.10
C LYS A 116 -21.00 5.72 2.16
N SER A 117 -20.10 5.98 1.21
CA SER A 117 -19.61 4.94 0.31
C SER A 117 -18.22 5.26 -0.25
N VAL A 118 -17.50 4.22 -0.64
CA VAL A 118 -16.22 4.28 -1.35
C VAL A 118 -16.41 3.58 -2.69
N LYS A 119 -16.01 4.23 -3.79
CA LYS A 119 -16.04 3.67 -5.14
C LYS A 119 -14.65 3.82 -5.78
N THR A 120 -14.34 2.95 -6.72
CA THR A 120 -13.06 3.01 -7.45
C THR A 120 -13.28 3.28 -8.93
N GLU A 121 -12.38 4.07 -9.50
CA GLU A 121 -12.19 4.18 -10.94
C GLU A 121 -10.72 3.86 -11.23
N SER A 122 -10.45 3.08 -12.27
CA SER A 122 -9.08 2.78 -12.65
C SER A 122 -8.88 2.81 -14.17
N THR A 123 -7.70 3.25 -14.57
CA THR A 123 -7.26 3.25 -15.96
C THR A 123 -5.91 2.54 -16.03
N LEU A 124 -5.81 1.53 -16.89
CA LEU A 124 -4.53 0.86 -17.15
C LEU A 124 -3.58 1.84 -17.87
N VAL A 125 -2.41 2.07 -17.28
CA VAL A 125 -1.39 3.00 -17.80
C VAL A 125 -0.30 2.23 -18.55
N GLU A 126 0.20 1.15 -17.96
CA GLU A 126 1.33 0.41 -18.50
C GLU A 126 1.23 -1.07 -18.11
N THR A 127 1.60 -1.97 -19.01
CA THR A 127 1.92 -3.36 -18.68
C THR A 127 3.38 -3.63 -18.95
N LYS A 128 4.08 -4.20 -17.98
CA LYS A 128 5.50 -4.53 -18.08
C LYS A 128 5.76 -5.95 -17.62
N LYS A 129 6.61 -6.64 -18.36
CA LYS A 129 7.21 -7.91 -17.93
C LYS A 129 8.51 -7.64 -17.20
N VAL A 130 8.66 -8.20 -16.01
CA VAL A 130 9.85 -8.01 -15.19
C VAL A 130 10.45 -9.37 -14.87
N ASN A 131 11.77 -9.49 -15.01
CA ASN A 131 12.48 -10.72 -14.67
C ASN A 131 12.97 -10.64 -13.22
N THR A 132 12.54 -11.60 -12.41
CA THR A 132 12.96 -11.71 -11.01
C THR A 132 14.48 -11.88 -10.89
N ILE A 133 15.09 -11.26 -9.89
CA ILE A 133 16.57 -11.23 -9.76
C ILE A 133 17.15 -12.63 -9.49
N ARG A 134 16.49 -13.44 -8.65
CA ARG A 134 17.01 -14.77 -8.26
C ARG A 134 16.75 -15.85 -9.30
N ASN A 135 15.50 -15.98 -9.72
CA ASN A 135 15.05 -17.16 -10.46
C ASN A 135 14.83 -16.87 -11.95
N LYS A 136 15.00 -15.61 -12.40
CA LYS A 136 14.73 -15.14 -13.77
C LYS A 136 13.33 -15.51 -14.27
N VAL A 137 12.40 -15.78 -13.35
CA VAL A 137 10.98 -15.94 -13.66
C VAL A 137 10.45 -14.59 -14.10
N THR A 138 9.75 -14.58 -15.22
CA THR A 138 9.05 -13.40 -15.71
C THR A 138 7.73 -13.25 -14.96
N ILE A 139 7.51 -12.07 -14.39
CA ILE A 139 6.23 -11.69 -13.79
C ILE A 139 5.61 -10.57 -14.61
N ASP A 140 4.29 -10.60 -14.70
CA ASP A 140 3.52 -9.49 -15.25
C ASP A 140 3.26 -8.46 -14.14
N ALA A 141 3.48 -7.19 -14.48
CA ALA A 141 3.13 -6.05 -13.65
C ALA A 141 2.30 -5.09 -14.49
N ALA A 142 1.15 -4.69 -13.97
CA ALA A 142 0.27 -3.71 -14.60
C ALA A 142 0.15 -2.49 -13.69
N THR A 143 0.46 -1.31 -14.22
CA THR A 143 0.34 -0.02 -13.52
C THR A 143 -0.96 0.64 -13.93
N TYR A 144 -1.67 1.18 -12.96
CA TYR A 144 -2.94 1.86 -13.10
C TYR A 144 -2.88 3.24 -12.46
N ASP A 145 -3.59 4.17 -13.08
CA ASP A 145 -4.05 5.38 -12.41
C ASP A 145 -5.37 5.02 -11.73
N LEU A 146 -5.37 5.04 -10.39
CA LEU A 146 -6.52 4.69 -9.58
C LEU A 146 -7.07 5.95 -8.89
N LYS A 147 -8.38 6.13 -8.95
CA LYS A 147 -9.13 7.13 -8.19
C LYS A 147 -10.04 6.43 -7.19
N ILE A 148 -9.95 6.86 -5.94
CA ILE A 148 -10.83 6.46 -4.85
C ILE A 148 -11.81 7.61 -4.64
N ILE A 149 -13.08 7.34 -4.90
CA ILE A 149 -14.17 8.30 -4.78
C ILE A 149 -14.86 8.06 -3.44
N ILE A 150 -14.80 9.06 -2.57
CA ILE A 150 -15.37 9.03 -1.22
C ILE A 150 -16.64 9.89 -1.23
N GLU A 151 -17.78 9.26 -1.05
CA GLU A 151 -19.09 9.94 -0.93
C GLU A 151 -19.45 10.05 0.55
N LEU A 152 -19.86 11.22 1.01
CA LEU A 152 -20.27 11.49 2.39
C LEU A 152 -21.79 11.42 2.57
N ASN A 153 -22.25 11.35 3.82
CA ASN A 153 -23.68 11.35 4.18
C ASN A 153 -24.44 12.60 3.72
N ASP A 154 -23.74 13.73 3.53
CA ASP A 154 -24.30 14.97 2.97
C ASP A 154 -24.21 15.04 1.44
N ASN A 155 -23.91 13.91 0.78
CA ASN A 155 -23.70 13.73 -0.65
C ASN A 155 -22.54 14.56 -1.25
N LYS A 156 -21.65 15.11 -0.42
CA LYS A 156 -20.38 15.65 -0.92
C LYS A 156 -19.48 14.51 -1.38
N VAL A 157 -18.71 14.77 -2.44
CA VAL A 157 -17.82 13.80 -3.05
C VAL A 157 -16.39 14.32 -3.04
N TYR A 158 -15.48 13.51 -2.52
CA TYR A 158 -14.04 13.76 -2.51
C TYR A 158 -13.33 12.68 -3.31
N ARG A 159 -12.16 13.01 -3.87
CA ARG A 159 -11.38 12.11 -4.70
C ARG A 159 -9.96 12.03 -4.19
N LEU A 160 -9.50 10.82 -3.94
CA LEU A 160 -8.10 10.52 -3.70
C LEU A 160 -7.54 9.84 -4.94
N LYS A 161 -6.38 10.28 -5.39
CA LYS A 161 -5.68 9.68 -6.52
C LYS A 161 -4.53 8.84 -6.00
N VAL A 162 -4.48 7.57 -6.41
CA VAL A 162 -3.33 6.69 -6.21
C VAL A 162 -2.51 6.69 -7.49
N ASN A 163 -1.44 7.49 -7.50
CA ASN A 163 -0.48 7.53 -8.60
C ASN A 163 0.36 6.26 -8.57
N LYS A 164 0.26 5.46 -9.64
CA LYS A 164 0.98 4.20 -9.82
C LYS A 164 0.55 3.12 -8.82
N ALA A 165 -0.75 2.89 -8.73
CA ALA A 165 -1.26 1.63 -8.22
C ALA A 165 -0.79 0.51 -9.16
N MET A 166 -0.21 -0.55 -8.65
CA MET A 166 0.36 -1.63 -9.43
C MET A 166 -0.27 -2.96 -9.02
N LYS A 167 -0.72 -3.73 -10.01
CA LYS A 167 -1.06 -5.15 -9.83
C LYS A 167 0.16 -5.98 -10.22
N VAL A 168 0.75 -6.67 -9.26
CA VAL A 168 1.92 -7.54 -9.44
C VAL A 168 1.71 -8.83 -8.66
N ASN A 169 1.91 -9.98 -9.33
CA ASN A 169 1.71 -11.30 -8.72
C ASN A 169 0.35 -11.44 -8.01
N ASP A 170 -0.72 -11.03 -8.69
CA ASP A 170 -2.12 -11.03 -8.21
C ASP A 170 -2.44 -10.18 -6.97
N ARG A 171 -1.51 -9.33 -6.52
CA ARG A 171 -1.70 -8.37 -5.42
C ARG A 171 -1.64 -6.93 -5.91
N TRP A 172 -2.44 -6.06 -5.30
CA TRP A 172 -2.37 -4.61 -5.49
C TRP A 172 -1.38 -3.97 -4.52
N VAL A 173 -0.52 -3.08 -5.04
CA VAL A 173 0.46 -2.33 -4.26
C VAL A 173 0.58 -0.89 -4.77
N ILE A 174 1.10 0.01 -3.92
CA ILE A 174 1.56 1.34 -4.34
C ILE A 174 3.06 1.27 -4.70
N PHE A 175 3.46 1.69 -5.90
CA PHE A 175 4.87 1.71 -6.30
C PHE A 175 5.22 2.82 -7.31
N PRO A 176 6.34 3.57 -7.14
CA PRO A 176 7.33 3.49 -6.07
C PRO A 176 7.05 4.43 -4.88
N THR A 177 7.44 4.00 -3.67
CA THR A 177 7.34 4.81 -2.43
C THR A 177 8.00 6.19 -2.58
N LYS A 178 9.11 6.28 -3.34
CA LYS A 178 9.87 7.53 -3.48
C LYS A 178 9.07 8.69 -4.06
N SER A 179 8.11 8.44 -4.96
CA SER A 179 7.32 9.49 -5.58
C SER A 179 6.07 9.84 -4.78
N PHE A 180 5.84 9.17 -3.65
CA PHE A 180 4.66 9.32 -2.80
C PHE A 180 3.36 9.28 -3.63
N GLY A 181 2.87 8.06 -3.89
CA GLY A 181 1.82 7.80 -4.87
C GLY A 181 0.40 8.11 -4.43
N LEU A 182 0.18 9.06 -3.51
CA LEU A 182 -1.16 9.44 -3.04
C LEU A 182 -1.32 10.96 -3.10
N GLU A 183 -2.43 11.40 -3.68
CA GLU A 183 -2.78 12.82 -3.85
C GLU A 183 -4.27 13.03 -3.55
N ILE A 184 -4.60 14.22 -3.05
CA ILE A 184 -5.98 14.70 -2.97
C ILE A 184 -6.28 15.45 -4.27
N GLU A 185 -7.27 15.01 -5.03
CA GLU A 185 -7.72 15.71 -6.24
C GLU A 185 -8.65 16.86 -5.81
N LYS A 186 -8.21 18.10 -6.07
CA LYS A 186 -8.95 19.34 -5.74
C LYS A 186 -10.01 19.66 -6.78
#